data_AF-A0A426QUH7-F1
#
_entry.id   AF-A0A426QUH7-F1
#
_cell.length_a   1.000
_cell.length_b   1.000
_cell.length_c   1.000
_cell.angle_alpha   90.00
_cell.angle_beta   90.00
_cell.angle_gamma   90.00
#
_symmetry.space_group_name_H-M   'P 1'
#
loop_
_entity.id
_entity.type
_entity.pdbx_description
1 polymer ?
#
loop_
_entity_poly.entity_id
_entity_poly.type
_entity_poly.pdbx_seq_one_letter_code
_entity_poly.pdbx_strand_id
1 'polypeptide(L)'
;MSNVISHWLDNKEFAGTSGNTAPVTNPATGEVTGQLALANLDDARTVIDAAAAAFPAWRDTSLAKRVQVLFKFRELLNERKGELAEIITAEHGK
;
A
#
# COMPACT_ATOMS: atom_id res chain seq x y z
N MET A 1 -18.13 6.65 -10.63
CA MET A 1 -17.94 5.71 -9.50
C MET A 1 -16.65 6.13 -8.80
N SER A 2 -16.68 6.49 -7.51
CA SER A 2 -15.47 6.91 -6.80
C SER A 2 -14.56 5.70 -6.58
N ASN A 3 -13.30 5.79 -7.02
CA ASN A 3 -12.30 4.76 -6.77
C ASN A 3 -11.98 4.71 -5.26
N VAL A 4 -12.04 3.52 -4.64
CA VAL A 4 -11.72 3.34 -3.22
C VAL A 4 -10.34 2.70 -3.09
N ILE A 5 -9.40 3.44 -2.51
CA ILE A 5 -8.06 2.96 -2.16
C ILE A 5 -8.20 2.09 -0.91
N SER A 6 -8.01 0.79 -1.09
CA SER A 6 -8.13 -0.23 -0.04
C SER A 6 -6.79 -0.53 0.63
N HIS A 7 -6.81 -1.28 1.72
CA HIS A 7 -5.59 -1.80 2.36
C HIS A 7 -5.01 -2.97 1.56
N TRP A 8 -3.78 -3.38 1.92
CA TRP A 8 -3.11 -4.54 1.35
C TRP A 8 -2.70 -5.51 2.46
N LEU A 9 -3.14 -6.76 2.36
CA LEU A 9 -2.94 -7.82 3.36
C LEU A 9 -2.68 -9.14 2.64
N ASP A 10 -1.63 -9.87 3.01
CA ASP A 10 -1.32 -11.20 2.44
C ASP A 10 -1.31 -11.26 0.90
N ASN A 11 -0.67 -10.26 0.28
CA ASN A 11 -0.53 -10.15 -1.18
C ASN A 11 -1.85 -9.96 -1.95
N LYS A 12 -2.88 -9.40 -1.30
CA LYS A 12 -4.16 -9.07 -1.93
C LYS A 12 -4.76 -7.79 -1.35
N GLU A 13 -5.72 -7.23 -2.07
CA GLU A 13 -6.55 -6.14 -1.58
C GLU A 13 -7.36 -6.59 -0.36
N PHE A 14 -7.43 -5.70 0.63
CA PHE A 14 -8.21 -5.89 1.85
C PHE A 14 -9.04 -4.63 2.08
N ALA A 15 -10.36 -4.75 1.92
CA ALA A 15 -11.28 -3.62 2.05
C ALA A 15 -11.34 -3.03 3.47
N GLY A 16 -10.91 -3.78 4.49
CA GLY A 16 -11.16 -3.44 5.89
C GLY A 16 -12.62 -3.71 6.28
N THR A 17 -12.91 -3.51 7.56
CA THR A 17 -14.23 -3.78 8.15
C THR A 17 -14.89 -2.53 8.73
N SER A 18 -14.17 -1.39 8.76
CA SER A 18 -14.67 -0.15 9.34
C SER A 18 -15.85 0.47 8.57
N GLY A 19 -15.89 0.29 7.25
CA GLY A 19 -16.81 1.00 6.35
C GLY A 19 -16.55 2.51 6.22
N ASN A 20 -15.55 3.04 6.91
CA ASN A 20 -15.22 4.47 6.91
C ASN A 20 -14.22 4.80 5.80
N THR A 21 -14.40 5.96 5.16
CA THR A 21 -13.47 6.48 4.16
C THR A 21 -13.13 7.95 4.40
N ALA A 22 -11.99 8.40 3.88
CA ALA A 22 -11.60 9.81 3.79
C ALA A 22 -11.40 10.21 2.32
N PRO A 23 -11.72 11.46 1.93
CA PRO A 23 -11.48 11.93 0.58
C PRO A 23 -9.97 12.05 0.30
N VAL A 24 -9.56 11.62 -0.91
CA VAL A 24 -8.27 11.96 -1.49
C VAL A 24 -8.49 13.12 -2.45
N THR A 25 -7.79 14.23 -2.22
CA THR A 25 -8.00 15.48 -2.92
C THR A 25 -6.76 15.83 -3.73
N ASN A 26 -6.95 16.16 -5.01
CA ASN A 26 -5.89 16.74 -5.82
C ASN A 26 -5.63 18.17 -5.32
N PRO A 27 -4.44 18.49 -4.79
CA PRO A 27 -4.17 19.80 -4.19
C PRO A 27 -4.08 20.93 -5.23
N ALA A 28 -3.84 20.62 -6.51
CA ALA A 28 -3.75 21.62 -7.56
C ALA A 28 -5.12 22.10 -8.05
N THR A 29 -6.15 21.24 -7.99
CA THR A 29 -7.51 21.55 -8.48
C THR A 29 -8.54 21.68 -7.36
N GLY A 30 -8.28 21.09 -6.19
CA GLY A 30 -9.24 20.96 -5.09
C GLY A 30 -10.28 19.86 -5.29
N GLU A 31 -10.22 19.09 -6.39
CA GLU A 31 -11.17 18.02 -6.68
C GLU A 31 -10.87 16.76 -5.88
N VAL A 32 -11.93 16.07 -5.42
CA VAL A 32 -11.81 14.74 -4.80
C VAL A 32 -11.65 13.69 -5.89
N THR A 33 -10.48 13.05 -5.93
CA THR A 33 -10.11 12.05 -6.95
C THR A 33 -10.35 10.61 -6.49
N GLY A 34 -10.53 10.39 -5.20
CA GLY A 34 -10.76 9.05 -4.63
C GLY A 34 -11.21 9.07 -3.18
N GLN A 35 -11.37 7.88 -2.62
CA GLN A 35 -11.70 7.65 -1.21
C GLN A 35 -10.70 6.66 -0.61
N LEU A 36 -10.06 7.00 0.49
CA LEU A 36 -9.14 6.13 1.22
C LEU A 36 -9.91 5.38 2.32
N ALA A 37 -9.84 4.05 2.34
CA ALA A 37 -10.36 3.26 3.45
C ALA A 37 -9.61 3.59 4.76
N LEU A 38 -10.35 3.79 5.85
CA LEU A 38 -9.80 4.09 7.17
C LEU A 38 -9.87 2.84 8.05
N ALA A 39 -8.73 2.23 8.36
CA ALA A 39 -8.68 1.02 9.17
C ALA A 39 -9.22 1.26 10.60
N ASN A 40 -9.95 0.28 11.13
CA ASN A 40 -10.27 0.22 12.56
C ASN A 40 -9.24 -0.64 13.33
N LEU A 41 -9.47 -0.82 14.64
CA LEU A 41 -8.58 -1.62 15.49
C LEU A 41 -8.51 -3.10 15.07
N ASP A 42 -9.62 -3.68 14.63
CA ASP A 42 -9.67 -5.09 14.26
C ASP A 42 -9.03 -5.35 12.89
N ASP A 43 -9.13 -4.39 11.96
CA ASP A 43 -8.36 -4.38 10.71
C ASP A 43 -6.86 -4.37 11.01
N ALA A 44 -6.41 -3.50 11.92
CA ALA A 44 -5.01 -3.43 12.33
C ALA A 44 -4.53 -4.74 12.98
N ARG A 45 -5.33 -5.33 13.87
CA ARG A 45 -5.03 -6.63 14.50
C ARG A 45 -4.90 -7.74 13.46
N THR A 46 -5.83 -7.80 12.51
CA THR A 46 -5.81 -8.79 11.42
C THR A 46 -4.51 -8.71 10.62
N VAL A 47 -4.05 -7.49 10.28
CA VAL A 47 -2.79 -7.28 9.56
C VAL A 47 -1.57 -7.64 10.42
N ILE A 48 -1.60 -7.33 11.72
CA ILE A 48 -0.53 -7.69 12.68
C ILE A 48 -0.41 -9.21 12.81
N ASP A 49 -1.52 -9.92 12.94
CA ASP A 49 -1.54 -11.39 13.08
C ASP A 49 -0.98 -12.07 11.83
N ALA A 50 -1.35 -11.59 10.64
CA ALA A 50 -0.80 -12.07 9.38
C ALA A 50 0.71 -11.82 9.26
N ALA A 51 1.17 -10.62 9.63
CA ALA A 51 2.59 -10.30 9.67
C ALA A 51 3.37 -11.18 10.67
N ALA A 52 2.80 -11.44 11.85
CA ALA A 52 3.37 -12.31 12.85
C ALA A 52 3.45 -13.77 12.37
N ALA A 53 2.45 -14.25 11.64
CA ALA A 53 2.44 -15.58 11.04
C ALA A 53 3.49 -15.73 9.92
N ALA A 54 3.71 -14.70 9.11
CA ALA A 54 4.71 -14.69 8.05
C ALA A 54 6.16 -14.54 8.56
N PHE A 55 6.34 -13.92 9.72
CA PHE A 55 7.65 -13.54 10.23
C PHE A 55 8.66 -14.69 10.39
N PRO A 56 8.33 -15.87 10.94
CA PRO A 56 9.30 -16.96 11.11
C PRO A 56 9.97 -17.37 9.79
N ALA A 57 9.19 -17.58 8.73
CA ALA A 57 9.72 -17.97 7.42
C ALA A 57 10.60 -16.86 6.80
N TRP A 58 10.21 -15.60 6.97
CA TRP A 58 11.00 -14.46 6.48
C TRP A 58 12.30 -14.28 7.26
N ARG A 59 12.25 -14.42 8.59
CA ARG A 59 13.42 -14.32 9.48
C ARG A 59 14.46 -15.37 9.12
N ASP A 60 14.02 -16.60 8.84
CA ASP A 60 14.87 -17.73 8.50
C ASP A 60 15.36 -17.70 7.04
N THR A 61 14.91 -16.74 6.23
CA THR A 61 15.39 -16.52 4.86
C THR A 61 16.84 -16.03 4.85
N SER A 62 17.69 -16.61 4.00
CA SER A 62 19.11 -16.24 3.91
C SER A 62 19.32 -14.78 3.48
N LEU A 63 20.43 -14.17 3.91
CA LEU A 63 20.79 -12.80 3.52
C LEU A 63 20.81 -12.62 2.01
N ALA A 64 21.42 -13.57 1.28
CA ALA A 64 21.50 -13.52 -0.19
C ALA A 64 20.11 -13.46 -0.85
N LYS A 65 19.13 -14.24 -0.35
CA LYS A 65 17.77 -14.25 -0.88
C LYS A 65 17.02 -12.95 -0.55
N ARG A 66 17.19 -12.39 0.65
CA ARG A 66 16.63 -11.07 1.00
C ARG A 66 17.21 -9.95 0.13
N VAL A 67 18.51 -10.01 -0.18
CA VAL A 67 19.18 -9.06 -1.08
C VAL A 67 18.60 -9.14 -2.50
N GLN A 68 18.33 -10.34 -3.02
CA GLN A 68 17.68 -10.51 -4.34
C GLN A 68 16.30 -9.85 -4.39
N VAL A 69 15.49 -9.97 -3.33
CA VAL A 69 14.19 -9.29 -3.24
C VAL A 69 14.34 -7.76 -3.34
N LEU A 70 15.31 -7.18 -2.62
CA LEU A 70 15.56 -5.73 -2.65
C LEU A 70 16.06 -5.25 -4.02
N PHE A 71 16.92 -6.02 -4.69
CA PHE A 71 17.35 -5.69 -6.05
C PHE A 71 16.19 -5.76 -7.03
N LYS A 72 15.33 -6.79 -6.93
CA LYS A 72 14.16 -6.88 -7.80
C LYS A 72 13.18 -5.73 -7.56
N PHE A 73 12.98 -5.34 -6.30
CA PHE A 73 12.19 -4.17 -5.95
C PHE A 73 12.76 -2.89 -6.56
N ARG A 74 14.08 -2.69 -6.51
CA ARG A 74 14.75 -1.56 -7.16
C ARG A 74 14.52 -1.54 -8.68
N GLU A 75 14.61 -2.69 -9.34
CA GLU A 75 14.35 -2.79 -10.79
C GLU A 75 12.92 -2.33 -11.11
N LEU A 76 11.93 -2.87 -10.39
CA LEU A 76 10.52 -2.53 -10.56
C LEU A 76 10.25 -1.04 -10.33
N LEU A 77 10.89 -0.43 -9.32
CA LEU A 77 10.78 1.01 -9.09
C LEU A 77 11.34 1.84 -10.24
N ASN A 78 12.47 1.44 -10.83
CA ASN A 78 13.06 2.15 -11.97
C ASN A 78 12.21 1.99 -13.23
N GLU A 79 11.70 0.78 -13.49
CA GLU A 79 10.81 0.47 -14.61
C GLU A 79 9.52 1.31 -14.56
N ARG A 80 8.95 1.51 -13.36
CA ARG A 80 7.68 2.22 -13.14
C ARG A 80 7.84 3.67 -12.67
N LYS A 81 9.03 4.25 -12.80
CA LYS A 81 9.35 5.58 -12.24
C LYS A 81 8.39 6.69 -12.71
N GLY A 82 8.02 6.68 -13.99
CA GLY A 82 7.10 7.68 -14.55
C GLY A 82 5.71 7.60 -13.91
N GLU A 83 5.12 6.40 -13.91
CA GLU A 83 3.82 6.13 -13.28
C GLU A 83 3.80 6.51 -11.80
N LEU A 84 4.85 6.14 -11.04
CA LEU A 84 4.94 6.47 -9.62
C LEU A 84 5.04 7.99 -9.40
N ALA A 85 5.75 8.73 -10.25
CA ALA A 85 5.84 10.18 -10.16
C ALA A 85 4.48 10.86 -10.43
N GLU A 86 3.72 10.35 -11.40
CA GLU A 86 2.35 10.83 -11.69
C GLU A 86 1.42 10.59 -10.50
N ILE A 87 1.43 9.39 -9.91
CA ILE A 87 0.62 9.05 -8.72
C ILE A 87 0.96 9.98 -7.55
N ILE A 88 2.24 10.13 -7.23
CA ILE A 88 2.69 10.98 -6.11
C ILE A 88 2.28 12.44 -6.36
N THR A 89 2.48 12.95 -7.57
CA THR A 89 2.12 14.33 -7.91
C THR A 89 0.61 14.57 -7.82
N ALA A 90 -0.21 13.60 -8.24
CA ALA A 90 -1.66 13.72 -8.21
C ALA A 90 -2.24 13.84 -6.80
N GLU A 91 -1.63 13.19 -5.81
CA GLU A 91 -2.12 13.19 -4.41
C GLU A 91 -1.36 14.15 -3.49
N HIS A 92 -0.10 14.47 -3.80
CA HIS A 92 0.76 15.29 -2.94
C HIS A 92 1.11 16.67 -3.53
N GLY A 93 0.97 16.85 -4.84
CA GLY A 93 1.26 18.11 -5.56
C GLY A 93 2.74 18.39 -5.83
N LYS A 94 3.65 17.47 -5.49
CA LYS A 94 5.10 17.56 -5.76
C LYS A 94 5.75 16.19 -5.87
#